data_AF-A0A4R7TAD2-F1
#
_entry.id   AF-A0A4R7TAD2-F1
#
_cell.length_a   1.000
_cell.length_b   1.000
_cell.length_c   1.000
_cell.angle_alpha   90.00
_cell.angle_beta   90.00
_cell.angle_gamma   90.00
#
_symmetry.space_group_name_H-M   'P 1'
#
loop_
_entity.id
_entity.type
_entity.pdbx_description
1 polymer ?
#
loop_
_entity_poly.entity_id
_entity_poly.type
_entity_poly.pdbx_seq_one_letter_code
_entity_poly.pdbx_strand_id
1 'polypeptide(L)'
;MHDTSRVDEIELPFRGWFKGTVPVMHAPEGDQTVLELRCPLGSLKVFGLVDTPDHQEGGEELGMGMFSRQRIRCVVPRKYTHVQIVPSIKSPGFARWQLGYRAASSLPELHGSVSGGHTAVFRYTGRRTTAQLTVPKSYAYLKHYRFVGNHFTDLTFANAPFRGKVEIPGPGLIVVDSVVSSWTLTLPE
;
A
#
# COMPACT_ATOMS: atom_id res chain seq x y z
N MET A 1 -0.35 9.90 -25.54
CA MET A 1 0.23 9.42 -24.26
C MET A 1 0.01 10.53 -23.24
N HIS A 2 -1.15 10.54 -22.58
CA HIS A 2 -1.45 11.56 -21.57
C HIS A 2 -0.73 11.17 -20.27
N ASP A 3 0.17 12.05 -19.84
CA ASP A 3 0.87 11.96 -18.57
C ASP A 3 -0.13 12.22 -17.43
N THR A 4 -0.82 11.16 -17.00
CA THR A 4 -1.74 11.16 -15.84
C THR A 4 -0.99 11.21 -14.51
N SER A 5 0.35 11.24 -14.51
CA SER A 5 1.15 11.13 -13.28
C SER A 5 0.97 12.31 -12.32
N ARG A 6 0.61 13.51 -12.82
CA ARG A 6 0.47 14.70 -11.97
C ARG A 6 -0.81 14.78 -11.15
N VAL A 7 -1.88 14.07 -11.55
CA VAL A 7 -3.19 14.14 -10.86
C VAL A 7 -3.23 13.24 -9.61
N ASP A 8 -2.29 12.30 -9.50
CA ASP A 8 -2.24 11.31 -8.41
C ASP A 8 -1.12 11.59 -7.38
N GLU A 9 -0.54 12.80 -7.39
CA GLU A 9 0.53 13.16 -6.47
C GLU A 9 0.00 13.89 -5.23
N ILE A 10 0.16 13.28 -4.06
CA ILE A 10 0.00 13.97 -2.77
C ILE A 10 1.31 14.59 -2.30
N GLU A 11 1.22 15.51 -1.34
CA GLU A 11 2.39 16.01 -0.63
C GLU A 11 3.01 14.91 0.25
N LEU A 12 4.34 14.86 0.29
CA LEU A 12 5.13 13.99 1.17
C LEU A 12 5.93 14.87 2.16
N PRO A 13 5.26 15.44 3.19
CA PRO A 13 5.87 16.44 4.08
C PRO A 13 6.93 15.81 4.99
N PHE A 14 6.77 14.54 5.36
CA PHE A 14 7.71 13.85 6.23
C PHE A 14 8.87 13.29 5.43
N ARG A 15 10.09 13.47 5.96
CA ARG A 15 11.32 13.02 5.31
C ARG A 15 12.31 12.58 6.38
N GLY A 16 13.09 11.56 6.06
CA GLY A 16 14.15 11.12 6.95
C GLY A 16 15.13 10.17 6.31
N TRP A 17 16.00 9.64 7.15
CA TRP A 17 17.12 8.77 6.78
C TRP A 17 17.11 7.52 7.64
N PHE A 18 17.34 6.37 7.03
CA PHE A 18 17.39 5.06 7.68
C PHE A 18 16.10 4.72 8.43
N LYS A 19 16.05 5.05 9.73
CA LYS A 19 14.91 4.80 10.60
C LYS A 19 14.19 6.09 10.93
N GLY A 20 12.90 6.00 11.22
CA GLY A 20 12.17 7.13 11.76
C GLY A 20 10.81 6.72 12.28
N THR A 21 10.24 7.59 13.10
CA THR A 21 8.87 7.48 13.57
C THR A 21 8.14 8.73 13.10
N VAL A 22 6.96 8.54 12.53
CA VAL A 22 6.15 9.62 11.97
C VAL A 22 4.73 9.52 12.51
N PRO A 23 4.13 10.61 13.03
CA PRO A 23 2.73 10.58 13.45
C PRO A 23 1.82 10.28 12.26
N VAL A 24 0.75 9.54 12.52
CA VAL A 24 -0.26 9.25 11.50
C VAL A 24 -1.20 10.44 11.37
N MET A 25 -1.30 10.99 10.17
CA MET A 25 -2.33 11.98 9.84
C MET A 25 -3.55 11.24 9.29
N HIS A 26 -4.48 10.90 10.18
CA HIS A 26 -5.65 10.12 9.80
C HIS A 26 -6.60 10.89 8.88
N ALA A 27 -7.17 10.16 7.93
CA ALA A 27 -8.30 10.63 7.13
C ALA A 27 -9.53 10.91 8.04
N PRO A 28 -10.48 11.77 7.60
CA PRO A 28 -11.74 12.00 8.30
C PRO A 28 -12.47 10.72 8.65
N GLU A 29 -13.26 10.72 9.72
CA GLU A 29 -14.07 9.57 10.11
C GLU A 29 -14.93 9.03 8.94
N GLY A 30 -15.05 7.72 8.86
CA GLY A 30 -15.74 7.05 7.74
C GLY A 30 -14.87 6.77 6.51
N ASP A 31 -13.63 7.27 6.46
CA ASP A 31 -12.67 6.93 5.39
C ASP A 31 -11.43 6.20 5.94
N GLN A 32 -10.74 5.44 5.08
CA GLN A 32 -9.47 4.82 5.41
C GLN A 32 -8.31 5.80 5.22
N THR A 33 -7.28 5.63 6.04
CA THR A 33 -6.02 6.35 5.87
C THR A 33 -5.09 5.52 5.00
N VAL A 34 -4.53 6.13 3.96
CA VAL A 34 -3.55 5.52 3.08
C VAL A 34 -2.24 6.29 3.18
N LEU A 35 -1.18 5.58 3.50
CA LEU A 35 0.18 6.09 3.54
C LEU A 35 0.81 5.94 2.16
N GLU A 36 1.46 6.99 1.67
CA GLU A 36 2.33 6.92 0.51
C GLU A 36 3.79 7.07 0.94
N LEU A 37 4.61 6.07 0.61
CA LEU A 37 6.04 6.05 0.87
C LEU A 37 6.82 6.13 -0.43
N ARG A 38 7.83 7.01 -0.46
CA ARG A 38 8.83 7.03 -1.53
C ARG A 38 10.20 6.75 -0.93
N CYS A 39 10.85 5.69 -1.43
CA CYS A 39 12.21 5.30 -1.03
C CYS A 39 13.03 4.95 -2.27
N PRO A 40 13.60 5.97 -2.97
CA PRO A 40 14.30 5.75 -4.23
C PRO A 40 15.61 4.98 -4.06
N LEU A 41 16.20 5.01 -2.86
CA LEU A 41 17.50 4.42 -2.57
C LEU A 41 17.35 3.61 -1.28
N GLY A 42 17.19 2.30 -1.37
CA GLY A 42 17.14 1.40 -0.22
C GLY A 42 15.89 0.53 -0.15
N SER A 43 15.85 -0.29 0.89
CA SER A 43 14.72 -1.17 1.21
C SER A 43 14.28 -0.89 2.64
N LEU A 44 13.01 -0.52 2.82
CA LEU A 44 12.42 -0.09 4.08
C LEU A 44 11.13 -0.84 4.33
N LYS A 45 10.89 -1.15 5.61
CA LYS A 45 9.61 -1.65 6.11
C LYS A 45 8.91 -0.56 6.88
N VAL A 46 7.59 -0.56 6.78
CA VAL A 46 6.70 0.34 7.54
C VAL A 46 5.91 -0.51 8.51
N PHE A 47 6.00 -0.18 9.79
CA PHE A 47 5.22 -0.81 10.87
C PHE A 47 4.26 0.19 11.48
N GLY A 48 3.06 -0.25 11.85
CA GLY A 48 2.17 0.55 12.68
C GLY A 48 2.69 0.62 14.12
N LEU A 49 2.43 1.72 14.81
CA LEU A 49 2.75 1.90 16.23
C LEU A 49 1.57 2.53 16.97
N VAL A 50 1.29 1.99 18.15
CA VAL A 50 0.50 2.71 19.16
C VAL A 50 1.52 3.36 20.09
N ASP A 51 1.62 4.68 20.06
CA ASP A 51 2.61 5.47 20.79
C ASP A 51 1.86 6.65 21.41
N THR A 52 1.52 6.45 22.68
CA THR A 52 0.75 7.36 23.52
C THR A 52 1.58 7.69 24.77
N PRO A 53 1.22 8.73 25.54
CA PRO A 53 1.94 9.05 26.78
C PRO A 53 2.03 7.88 27.76
N ASP A 54 1.05 6.96 27.74
CA ASP A 54 0.93 5.87 28.71
C ASP A 54 1.56 4.55 28.25
N HIS A 55 1.68 4.34 26.94
CA HIS A 55 2.23 3.09 26.39
C HIS A 55 2.74 3.25 24.95
N GLN A 56 3.77 2.45 24.65
CA GLN A 56 4.30 2.26 23.30
C GLN A 56 4.24 0.77 22.94
N GLU A 57 3.50 0.44 21.88
CA GLU A 57 3.30 -0.93 21.40
C GLU A 57 3.63 -1.03 19.90
N GLY A 58 4.44 -2.04 19.56
CA GLY A 58 4.77 -2.38 18.18
C GLY A 58 3.61 -3.07 17.47
N GLY A 59 3.22 -2.56 16.30
CA GLY A 59 2.17 -3.13 15.46
C GLY A 59 2.67 -3.98 14.31
N GLU A 60 1.74 -4.29 13.41
CA GLU A 60 1.98 -5.12 12.21
C GLU A 60 2.75 -4.36 11.13
N GLU A 61 3.41 -5.11 10.24
CA GLU A 61 3.99 -4.56 9.01
C GLU A 61 2.86 -4.11 8.07
N LEU A 62 2.85 -2.82 7.74
CA LEU A 62 1.87 -2.20 6.85
C LEU A 62 2.26 -2.34 5.38
N GLY A 63 3.57 -2.39 5.11
CA GLY A 63 4.11 -2.62 3.78
C GLY A 63 5.61 -2.41 3.71
N MET A 64 6.17 -2.69 2.54
CA MET A 64 7.59 -2.65 2.30
C MET A 64 7.91 -1.90 1.01
N GLY A 65 8.79 -0.91 1.11
CA GLY A 65 9.33 -0.20 -0.04
C GLY A 65 10.69 -0.76 -0.44
N MET A 66 10.85 -1.12 -1.72
CA MET A 66 12.13 -1.60 -2.25
C MET A 66 12.57 -0.83 -3.48
N PHE A 67 13.74 -0.19 -3.42
CA PHE A 67 14.55 0.29 -4.53
C PHE A 67 13.74 0.89 -5.70
N SER A 68 12.77 1.75 -5.37
CA SER A 68 11.82 2.23 -6.35
C SER A 68 11.60 3.71 -6.26
N ARG A 69 11.57 4.33 -7.44
CA ARG A 69 11.10 5.71 -7.58
C ARG A 69 9.57 5.80 -7.51
N GLN A 70 8.85 4.67 -7.60
CA GLN A 70 7.41 4.62 -7.44
C GLN A 70 7.01 4.82 -5.98
N ARG A 71 5.81 5.36 -5.79
CA ARG A 71 5.22 5.51 -4.47
C ARG A 71 4.57 4.19 -4.07
N ILE A 72 5.01 3.65 -2.95
CA ILE A 72 4.39 2.51 -2.29
C ILE A 72 3.17 3.02 -1.52
N ARG A 73 2.04 2.32 -1.62
CA ARG A 73 0.83 2.65 -0.89
C ARG A 73 0.48 1.56 0.10
N CYS A 74 0.16 1.96 1.33
CA CYS A 74 -0.26 1.04 2.40
C CYS A 74 -1.50 1.56 3.10
N VAL A 75 -2.44 0.69 3.47
CA VAL A 75 -3.56 1.07 4.34
C VAL A 75 -3.07 1.16 5.78
N VAL A 76 -3.43 2.22 6.50
CA VAL A 76 -3.05 2.44 7.89
C VAL A 76 -4.30 2.29 8.78
N PRO A 77 -4.40 1.20 9.55
CA PRO A 77 -5.48 1.02 10.52
C PRO A 77 -5.60 2.18 11.52
N ARG A 78 -6.83 2.54 11.90
CA ARG A 78 -7.10 3.66 12.84
C ARG A 78 -6.53 3.48 14.24
N LYS A 79 -6.16 2.25 14.62
CA LYS A 79 -5.55 1.98 15.93
C LYS A 79 -4.14 2.54 16.05
N TYR A 80 -3.45 2.77 14.93
CA TYR A 80 -2.06 3.23 14.95
C TYR A 80 -1.96 4.74 14.98
N THR A 81 -1.33 5.26 16.02
CA THR A 81 -1.05 6.69 16.19
C THR A 81 0.18 7.16 15.39
N HIS A 82 1.10 6.23 15.13
CA HIS A 82 2.39 6.49 14.49
C HIS A 82 2.72 5.36 13.51
N VAL A 83 3.65 5.62 12.61
CA VAL A 83 4.32 4.58 11.83
C VAL A 83 5.82 4.61 12.08
N GLN A 84 6.40 3.42 12.17
CA GLN A 84 7.84 3.24 12.23
C GLN A 84 8.36 2.85 10.85
N ILE A 85 9.41 3.52 10.42
CA ILE A 85 10.17 3.19 9.23
C ILE A 85 11.46 2.56 9.71
N VAL A 86 11.77 1.36 9.21
CA VAL A 86 13.00 0.64 9.54
C VAL A 86 13.63 0.07 8.27
N PRO A 87 14.97 -0.03 8.19
CA PRO A 87 15.63 -0.73 7.09
C PRO A 87 15.22 -2.22 7.03
N SER A 88 14.85 -2.70 5.84
CA SER A 88 14.54 -4.12 5.63
C SER A 88 15.80 -4.98 5.54
N ILE A 89 16.94 -4.39 5.20
CA ILE A 89 18.23 -5.06 5.04
C ILE A 89 19.26 -4.19 5.76
N LYS A 90 20.30 -4.82 6.34
CA LYS A 90 21.50 -4.12 6.81
C LYS A 90 22.27 -3.59 5.60
N SER A 91 21.75 -2.54 4.95
CA SER A 91 22.42 -1.89 3.83
C SER A 91 23.31 -0.78 4.38
N PRO A 92 24.63 -0.78 4.10
CA PRO A 92 25.52 0.29 4.50
C PRO A 92 25.31 1.48 3.54
N GLY A 93 24.27 2.29 3.77
CA GLY A 93 24.05 3.48 2.95
C GLY A 93 22.68 4.16 3.12
N PHE A 94 22.74 5.49 3.10
CA PHE A 94 21.79 6.55 2.71
C PHE A 94 20.33 6.20 2.32
N ALA A 95 19.63 5.38 3.10
CA ALA A 95 18.22 5.08 2.82
C ALA A 95 17.34 6.30 3.14
N ARG A 96 17.08 7.14 2.13
CA ARG A 96 16.23 8.33 2.28
C ARG A 96 14.80 7.98 1.94
N TRP A 97 13.90 8.38 2.81
CA TRP A 97 12.47 8.21 2.61
C TRP A 97 11.72 9.54 2.66
N GLN A 98 10.59 9.57 1.95
CA GLN A 98 9.58 10.61 2.04
C GLN A 98 8.23 9.94 2.24
N LEU A 99 7.39 10.54 3.07
CA LEU A 99 6.11 9.97 3.47
C LEU A 99 5.03 11.06 3.50
N GLY A 100 3.84 10.69 3.05
CA GLY A 100 2.61 11.46 3.22
C GLY A 100 1.42 10.54 3.46
N TYR A 101 0.28 11.16 3.79
CA TYR A 101 -0.98 10.46 4.01
C TYR A 101 -2.07 11.06 3.14
N ARG A 102 -3.02 10.23 2.75
CA ARG A 102 -4.24 10.66 2.05
C ARG A 102 -5.43 9.83 2.46
N ALA A 103 -6.61 10.39 2.19
CA ALA A 103 -7.87 9.69 2.36
C ALA A 103 -8.06 8.66 1.21
N ALA A 104 -8.58 7.48 1.52
CA ALA A 104 -8.80 6.43 0.53
C ALA A 104 -9.79 6.85 -0.56
N SER A 105 -10.75 7.72 -0.25
CA SER A 105 -11.65 8.34 -1.24
C SER A 105 -10.93 9.09 -2.36
N SER A 106 -9.71 9.58 -2.10
CA SER A 106 -8.88 10.29 -3.08
C SER A 106 -8.02 9.38 -3.96
N LEU A 107 -8.00 8.06 -3.70
CA LEU A 107 -7.22 7.11 -4.50
C LEU A 107 -7.82 6.95 -5.91
N PRO A 108 -6.98 6.55 -6.89
CA PRO A 108 -7.47 6.16 -8.21
C PRO A 108 -8.44 4.99 -8.09
N GLU A 109 -9.55 5.10 -8.81
CA GLU A 109 -10.55 4.05 -8.93
C GLU A 109 -10.04 2.94 -9.86
N LEU A 110 -10.23 1.69 -9.43
CA LEU A 110 -9.86 0.49 -10.17
C LEU A 110 -10.90 0.27 -11.27
N HIS A 111 -10.49 0.53 -12.51
CA HIS A 111 -11.27 0.24 -13.70
C HIS A 111 -10.40 -0.46 -14.75
N GLY A 112 -10.97 -1.43 -15.46
CA GLY A 112 -10.28 -2.16 -16.52
C GLY A 112 -9.02 -2.85 -16.03
N SER A 113 -7.89 -2.59 -16.69
CA SER A 113 -6.60 -3.23 -16.42
C SER A 113 -5.60 -2.27 -15.81
N VAL A 114 -5.00 -2.67 -14.69
CA VAL A 114 -3.91 -1.95 -14.01
C VAL A 114 -2.71 -2.85 -13.84
N SER A 115 -1.52 -2.27 -13.83
CA SER A 115 -0.27 -2.99 -13.61
C SER A 115 0.68 -2.21 -12.72
N GLY A 116 1.59 -2.92 -12.06
CA GLY A 116 2.59 -2.35 -11.18
C GLY A 116 3.72 -3.33 -10.88
N GLY A 117 4.68 -2.90 -10.07
CA GLY A 117 5.81 -3.72 -9.62
C GLY A 117 6.06 -3.68 -8.11
N HIS A 118 5.19 -2.99 -7.38
CA HIS A 118 5.29 -2.72 -5.95
C HIS A 118 3.89 -2.73 -5.33
N THR A 119 3.83 -2.61 -4.00
CA THR A 119 2.58 -2.47 -3.26
C THR A 119 1.78 -1.27 -3.77
N ALA A 120 0.57 -1.52 -4.25
CA ALA A 120 -0.36 -0.50 -4.71
C ALA A 120 -1.73 -0.69 -4.05
N VAL A 121 -2.45 0.43 -3.88
CA VAL A 121 -3.80 0.46 -3.32
C VAL A 121 -4.69 1.21 -4.31
N PHE A 122 -5.82 0.61 -4.64
CA PHE A 122 -6.84 1.18 -5.51
C PHE A 122 -8.19 1.22 -4.81
N ARG A 123 -9.00 2.22 -5.15
CA ARG A 123 -10.40 2.29 -4.73
C ARG A 123 -11.24 1.40 -5.66
N TYR A 124 -12.16 0.61 -5.13
CA TYR A 124 -13.11 -0.15 -5.94
C TYR A 124 -14.52 0.07 -5.41
N THR A 125 -15.42 0.55 -6.26
CA THR A 125 -16.82 0.86 -5.94
C THR A 125 -17.81 0.01 -6.73
N GLY A 126 -17.30 -0.88 -7.58
CA GLY A 126 -18.11 -1.85 -8.32
C GLY A 126 -18.72 -2.92 -7.43
N ARG A 127 -19.63 -3.70 -8.04
CA ARG A 127 -20.28 -4.84 -7.38
C ARG A 127 -19.30 -6.02 -7.24
N ARG A 128 -19.71 -7.06 -6.51
CA ARG A 128 -18.97 -8.33 -6.48
C ARG A 128 -18.66 -8.80 -7.91
N THR A 129 -17.41 -9.13 -8.18
CA THR A 129 -16.96 -9.51 -9.53
C THR A 129 -15.77 -10.47 -9.47
N THR A 130 -15.23 -10.86 -10.61
CA THR A 130 -14.04 -11.70 -10.73
C THR A 130 -12.98 -11.00 -11.56
N ALA A 131 -11.84 -10.68 -10.94
CA ALA A 131 -10.70 -10.09 -11.60
C ALA A 131 -9.73 -11.18 -12.10
N GLN A 132 -9.05 -10.93 -13.21
CA GLN A 132 -7.91 -11.73 -13.65
C GLN A 132 -6.63 -11.13 -13.05
N LEU A 133 -5.90 -11.90 -12.23
CA LEU A 133 -4.58 -11.54 -11.73
C LEU A 133 -3.52 -12.31 -12.52
N THR A 134 -2.47 -11.61 -12.93
CA THR A 134 -1.25 -12.20 -13.51
C THR A 134 -0.03 -11.68 -12.76
N VAL A 135 0.81 -12.59 -12.27
CA VAL A 135 2.06 -12.32 -11.57
C VAL A 135 3.14 -13.17 -12.26
N PRO A 136 3.98 -12.58 -13.13
CA PRO A 136 4.94 -13.36 -13.92
C PRO A 136 6.08 -13.97 -13.10
N LYS A 137 6.44 -13.35 -11.97
CA LYS A 137 7.41 -13.88 -11.01
C LYS A 137 6.72 -14.26 -9.70
N SER A 138 7.49 -14.75 -8.74
CA SER A 138 6.99 -15.10 -7.41
C SER A 138 6.71 -13.85 -6.57
N TYR A 139 5.73 -13.99 -5.67
CA TYR A 139 5.37 -13.07 -4.59
C TYR A 139 4.45 -11.90 -4.96
N ALA A 140 3.14 -12.15 -4.85
CA ALA A 140 2.14 -11.12 -4.68
C ALA A 140 1.02 -11.58 -3.74
N TYR A 141 0.57 -10.70 -2.85
CA TYR A 141 -0.64 -10.83 -2.07
C TYR A 141 -1.70 -9.89 -2.65
N LEU A 142 -2.92 -10.39 -2.78
CA LEU A 142 -4.07 -9.55 -3.09
C LEU A 142 -4.98 -9.52 -1.87
N LYS A 143 -5.24 -8.33 -1.33
CA LYS A 143 -6.09 -8.12 -0.16
C LYS A 143 -7.23 -7.17 -0.49
N HIS A 144 -8.37 -7.38 0.14
CA HIS A 144 -9.51 -6.46 0.14
C HIS A 144 -9.65 -5.84 1.52
N TYR A 145 -9.69 -4.51 1.61
CA TYR A 145 -10.06 -3.79 2.82
C TYR A 145 -11.43 -3.17 2.62
N ARG A 146 -12.28 -3.22 3.65
CA ARG A 146 -13.53 -2.45 3.63
C ARG A 146 -13.23 -0.96 3.75
N PHE A 147 -14.08 -0.11 3.17
CA PHE A 147 -13.97 1.35 3.37
C PHE A 147 -14.15 1.76 4.83
N VAL A 148 -14.96 1.02 5.58
CA VAL A 148 -15.23 1.29 6.99
C VAL A 148 -14.76 0.11 7.84
N GLY A 149 -14.08 0.42 8.94
CA GLY A 149 -13.53 -0.55 9.89
C GLY A 149 -12.10 -0.96 9.59
N ASN A 150 -11.54 -1.85 10.41
CA ASN A 150 -10.14 -2.31 10.29
C ASN A 150 -10.04 -3.73 9.72
N HIS A 151 -11.09 -4.21 9.03
CA HIS A 151 -11.13 -5.58 8.52
C HIS A 151 -10.63 -5.64 7.09
N PHE A 152 -9.73 -6.60 6.85
CA PHE A 152 -9.33 -7.02 5.52
C PHE A 152 -9.59 -8.50 5.30
N THR A 153 -9.58 -8.92 4.05
CA THR A 153 -9.69 -10.31 3.62
C THR A 153 -8.59 -10.59 2.61
N ASP A 154 -7.83 -11.66 2.83
CA ASP A 154 -6.88 -12.16 1.84
C ASP A 154 -7.67 -12.81 0.69
N LEU A 155 -7.50 -12.28 -0.52
CA LEU A 155 -8.19 -12.78 -1.71
C LEU A 155 -7.38 -13.86 -2.42
N THR A 156 -6.06 -13.65 -2.51
CA THR A 156 -5.12 -14.65 -3.02
C THR A 156 -3.70 -14.37 -2.56
N PHE A 157 -2.89 -15.42 -2.54
CA PHE A 157 -1.45 -15.35 -2.38
C PHE A 157 -0.76 -16.16 -3.48
N ALA A 158 0.14 -15.51 -4.22
CA ALA A 158 0.95 -16.11 -5.27
C ALA A 158 2.42 -16.19 -4.82
N ASN A 159 2.89 -17.37 -4.45
CA ASN A 159 4.30 -17.65 -4.11
C ASN A 159 5.14 -18.17 -5.30
N ALA A 160 4.51 -18.35 -6.45
CA ALA A 160 5.10 -18.76 -7.73
C ALA A 160 4.43 -17.94 -8.86
N PRO A 161 4.92 -18.00 -10.12
CA PRO A 161 4.22 -17.40 -11.24
C PRO A 161 2.74 -17.81 -11.24
N PHE A 162 1.86 -16.81 -11.32
CA PHE A 162 0.42 -17.01 -11.16
C PHE A 162 -0.33 -16.34 -12.30
N ARG A 163 -1.30 -17.05 -12.86
CA ARG A 163 -2.34 -16.47 -13.73
C ARG A 163 -3.65 -17.13 -13.37
N GLY A 164 -4.56 -16.37 -12.78
CA GLY A 164 -5.83 -16.92 -12.33
C GLY A 164 -6.89 -15.86 -12.08
N LYS A 165 -8.12 -16.34 -11.93
CA LYS A 165 -9.28 -15.53 -11.55
C LYS A 165 -9.33 -15.41 -10.03
N VAL A 166 -9.60 -14.21 -9.53
CA VAL A 166 -9.74 -13.90 -8.12
C VAL A 166 -11.05 -13.17 -7.90
N GLU A 167 -11.79 -13.58 -6.89
CA GLU A 167 -13.06 -12.95 -6.56
C GLU A 167 -12.83 -11.62 -5.82
N ILE A 168 -13.47 -10.56 -6.29
CA ILE A 168 -13.51 -9.27 -5.62
C ILE A 168 -14.87 -9.17 -4.90
N PRO A 169 -14.91 -9.08 -3.56
CA PRO A 169 -16.16 -9.17 -2.79
C PRO A 169 -17.16 -8.03 -3.05
N GLY A 170 -16.70 -6.92 -3.60
CA GLY A 170 -17.49 -5.70 -3.80
C GLY A 170 -16.71 -4.47 -3.32
N PRO A 171 -17.41 -3.37 -2.98
CA PRO A 171 -16.76 -2.09 -2.71
C PRO A 171 -15.73 -2.14 -1.57
N GLY A 172 -14.60 -1.48 -1.75
CA GLY A 172 -13.50 -1.41 -0.79
C GLY A 172 -12.19 -0.96 -1.43
N LEU A 173 -11.08 -1.20 -0.73
CA LEU A 173 -9.75 -1.00 -1.26
C LEU A 173 -9.15 -2.33 -1.70
N ILE A 174 -8.60 -2.34 -2.91
CA ILE A 174 -7.85 -3.47 -3.44
C ILE A 174 -6.36 -3.17 -3.25
N VAL A 175 -5.72 -3.99 -2.43
CA VAL A 175 -4.28 -3.89 -2.17
C VAL A 175 -3.59 -5.02 -2.92
N VAL A 176 -2.74 -4.67 -3.87
CA VAL A 176 -1.81 -5.61 -4.50
C VAL A 176 -0.47 -5.39 -3.81
N ASP A 177 -0.09 -6.28 -2.90
CA ASP A 177 1.19 -6.21 -2.22
C ASP A 177 2.19 -7.12 -2.93
N SER A 178 3.18 -6.52 -3.57
CA SER A 178 4.23 -7.26 -4.28
C SER A 178 5.57 -6.59 -4.05
N VAL A 179 6.56 -7.44 -3.91
CA VAL A 179 7.94 -7.06 -3.62
C VAL A 179 8.73 -7.37 -4.88
N VAL A 180 9.00 -6.35 -5.69
CA VAL A 180 9.82 -6.40 -6.91
C VAL A 180 9.34 -7.32 -8.05
N SER A 181 8.15 -7.93 -7.93
CA SER A 181 7.51 -8.64 -9.05
C SER A 181 6.53 -7.71 -9.77
N SER A 182 6.58 -7.72 -11.10
CA SER A 182 5.50 -7.14 -11.87
C SER A 182 4.20 -7.91 -11.63
N TRP A 183 3.08 -7.21 -11.75
CA TRP A 183 1.75 -7.77 -11.67
C TRP A 183 0.80 -6.99 -12.58
N THR A 184 -0.26 -7.68 -13.01
CA THR A 184 -1.39 -7.10 -13.74
C THR A 184 -2.68 -7.60 -13.11
N LEU A 185 -3.60 -6.68 -12.82
CA LEU A 185 -4.95 -6.97 -12.34
C LEU A 185 -5.94 -6.40 -13.36
N THR A 186 -6.83 -7.24 -13.86
CA THR A 186 -7.81 -6.87 -14.89
C THR A 186 -9.22 -7.19 -14.41
N LEU A 187 -10.07 -6.19 -14.32
CA LEU A 187 -11.51 -6.35 -14.11
C LEU A 187 -12.21 -6.71 -15.44
N PRO A 188 -13.34 -7.42 -15.40
CA PRO A 188 -14.18 -7.61 -16.57
C PRO A 188 -14.77 -6.25 -16.98
N GLU A 189 -14.95 -6.06 -18.29
CA GLU A 189 -15.57 -4.88 -18.88
C GLU A 189 -17.04 -4.72 -18.46
#